data_AF-A0AAW8PAP5-F1
#
_entry.id   AF-A0AAW8PAP5-F1
#
_cell.length_a   1.000
_cell.length_b   1.000
_cell.length_c   1.000
_cell.angle_alpha   90.00
_cell.angle_beta   90.00
_cell.angle_gamma   90.00
#
_symmetry.space_group_name_H-M   'P 1'
#
loop_
_entity.id
_entity.type
_entity.pdbx_description
1 polymer ?
#
loop_
_entity_poly.entity_id
_entity_poly.type
_entity_poly.pdbx_seq_one_letter_code
_entity_poly.pdbx_strand_id
1 'polypeptide(L)' 'MLRVPLFDDETLTSYCARLAAANLTTATDLCLDMGIRFQNVIDGKEAAIAALAEYGLITPDRLRNAAVWPAAGFSDTRLS' A
#
# COMPACT_ATOMS: atom_id res chain seq x y z
N MET A 1 -0.85 -10.09 -15.15
CA MET A 1 -0.56 -8.98 -14.22
C MET A 1 0.74 -9.25 -13.52
N LEU A 2 1.68 -8.32 -13.59
CA LEU A 2 3.00 -8.47 -12.99
C LEU A 2 2.95 -8.03 -11.52
N ARG A 3 3.73 -8.72 -10.68
CA ARG A 3 3.85 -8.44 -9.26
C ARG A 3 5.29 -8.08 -8.94
N VAL A 4 5.46 -7.27 -7.90
CA VAL A 4 6.77 -6.91 -7.36
C VAL A 4 6.77 -7.21 -5.85
N PRO A 5 7.91 -7.62 -5.26
CA PRO A 5 8.00 -7.81 -3.82
C PRO A 5 7.85 -6.47 -3.10
N LEU A 6 7.26 -6.48 -1.89
CA LEU A 6 7.34 -5.36 -0.94
C LEU A 6 8.60 -5.51 -0.09
N PHE A 7 9.47 -4.51 -0.12
CA PHE A 7 10.70 -4.47 0.68
C PHE A 7 10.42 -3.99 2.11
N ASP A 8 11.32 -4.32 3.05
CA ASP A 8 11.05 -4.17 4.49
C ASP A 8 10.91 -2.72 4.97
N ASP A 9 11.54 -1.76 4.29
CA ASP A 9 11.48 -0.32 4.60
C ASP A 9 10.82 0.50 3.48
N GLU A 10 10.06 -0.17 2.62
CA GLU A 10 9.38 0.50 1.51
C GLU A 10 8.04 1.10 1.96
N THR A 11 7.78 2.35 1.54
CA THR A 11 6.50 3.01 1.79
C THR A 11 5.40 2.47 0.86
N LEU A 12 4.14 2.57 1.29
CA LEU A 12 2.99 2.23 0.44
C LEU A 12 3.01 2.93 -0.92
N THR A 13 3.41 4.20 -0.96
CA THR A 13 3.47 5.00 -2.19
C THR A 13 4.56 4.51 -3.14
N SER A 14 5.75 4.19 -2.63
CA SER A 14 6.84 3.60 -3.42
C SER A 14 6.44 2.23 -3.96
N TYR A 15 5.87 1.38 -3.11
CA TYR A 15 5.39 0.06 -3.51
C TYR A 15 4.34 0.15 -4.63
N CYS A 16 3.32 0.99 -4.46
CA CYS A 16 2.28 1.21 -5.46
C CYS A 16 2.85 1.73 -6.79
N ALA A 17 3.84 2.62 -6.75
CA ALA A 17 4.49 3.14 -7.95
C ALA A 17 5.26 2.06 -8.72
N ARG A 18 6.03 1.21 -8.02
CA ARG A 18 6.76 0.10 -8.67
C ARG A 18 5.82 -0.96 -9.22
N LEU A 19 4.73 -1.26 -8.49
CA LEU A 19 3.71 -2.18 -8.95
C LEU A 19 3.02 -1.68 -10.22
N ALA A 20 2.72 -0.37 -10.29
CA ALA A 20 2.18 0.26 -11.49
C ALA A 20 3.17 0.26 -12.66
N ALA A 21 4.44 0.60 -12.41
CA ALA A 21 5.49 0.57 -13.41
C ALA A 21 5.68 -0.84 -13.99
N ALA A 22 5.62 -1.87 -13.15
CA ALA A 22 5.67 -3.27 -13.59
C ALA A 22 4.48 -3.66 -14.47
N ASN A 23 3.33 -2.98 -14.34
CA ASN A 23 2.14 -3.19 -15.17
C ASN A 23 1.98 -2.14 -16.28
N LEU A 24 3.05 -1.39 -16.61
CA LEU A 24 3.07 -0.38 -17.68
C LEU A 24 1.98 0.69 -17.54
N THR A 25 1.63 1.06 -16.31
CA THR A 25 0.60 2.05 -16.00
C THR A 25 1.09 3.03 -14.93
N THR A 26 0.31 4.06 -14.64
CA THR A 26 0.60 5.01 -13.56
C THR A 26 0.02 4.51 -12.22
N ALA A 27 0.58 4.96 -11.10
CA ALA A 27 0.04 4.60 -9.77
C ALA A 27 -1.42 5.07 -9.60
N THR A 28 -1.76 6.21 -10.20
CA THR A 28 -3.13 6.74 -10.19
C THR A 28 -4.08 5.85 -10.97
N ASP A 29 -3.73 5.48 -12.19
CA ASP A 29 -4.58 4.64 -13.04
C ASP A 29 -4.72 3.24 -12.45
N LEU A 30 -3.63 2.66 -11.95
CA LEU A 30 -3.66 1.38 -11.24
C LEU A 30 -4.62 1.41 -10.03
N CYS A 31 -4.59 2.49 -9.25
CA CYS A 31 -5.52 2.65 -8.13
C CYS A 31 -6.97 2.68 -8.60
N LEU A 32 -7.26 3.38 -9.70
CA LEU A 32 -8.60 3.46 -10.27
C LEU A 32 -9.09 2.10 -10.79
N ASP A 33 -8.21 1.30 -11.41
CA ASP A 33 -8.50 -0.08 -11.83
C ASP A 33 -8.90 -0.96 -10.63
N MET A 34 -8.34 -0.69 -9.45
CA MET A 34 -8.68 -1.34 -8.18
C MET A 34 -9.90 -0.69 -7.47
N GLY A 35 -10.54 0.32 -8.04
CA GLY A 35 -11.67 1.02 -7.44
C GLY A 35 -11.32 1.95 -6.27
N ILE A 36 -10.05 2.35 -6.13
CA ILE A 36 -9.56 3.26 -5.09
C ILE A 36 -8.90 4.51 -5.70
N ARG A 37 -8.68 5.55 -4.88
CA ARG A 37 -7.88 6.72 -5.28
C ARG A 37 -6.46 6.58 -4.76
N PHE A 38 -5.47 7.08 -5.50
CA PHE A 38 -4.08 7.12 -5.02
C PHE A 38 -3.92 7.90 -3.70
N GLN A 39 -4.73 8.94 -3.47
CA GLN A 39 -4.76 9.64 -2.18
C GLN A 39 -5.09 8.70 -1.01
N ASN A 40 -5.94 7.68 -1.22
CA ASN A 40 -6.26 6.71 -0.17
C ASN A 40 -5.03 5.85 0.21
N VAL A 41 -4.10 5.62 -0.73
CA VAL A 41 -2.81 4.94 -0.48
C VAL A 41 -1.89 5.85 0.33
N ILE A 42 -1.79 7.13 -0.04
CA ILE A 42 -1.01 8.14 0.69
C ILE A 42 -1.50 8.25 2.14
N ASP A 43 -2.83 8.28 2.33
CA ASP A 43 -3.47 8.42 3.64
C ASP A 43 -3.50 7.10 4.44
N GLY A 44 -2.97 6.00 3.92
CA GLY A 44 -2.96 4.70 4.59
C GLY A 44 -4.37 4.16 4.90
N LYS A 45 -5.37 4.42 4.05
CA LYS A 45 -6.74 3.94 4.29
C LYS A 45 -6.82 2.42 4.20
N GLU A 46 -7.53 1.79 5.13
CA GLU A 46 -7.71 0.33 5.16
C GLU A 46 -8.27 -0.26 3.86
N ALA A 47 -9.21 0.44 3.20
CA ALA A 47 -9.72 -0.01 1.89
C ALA A 47 -8.65 -0.04 0.80
N ALA A 48 -7.70 0.91 0.83
CA ALA A 48 -6.58 0.93 -0.11
C ALA A 48 -5.54 -0.15 0.21
N ILE A 49 -5.26 -0.37 1.50
CA ILE A 49 -4.40 -1.46 1.97
C ILE A 49 -4.96 -2.81 1.55
N ALA A 50 -6.27 -3.03 1.71
CA ALA A 50 -6.93 -4.27 1.30
C ALA A 50 -6.85 -4.50 -0.22
N ALA A 51 -7.11 -3.47 -1.02
CA ALA A 51 -7.04 -3.57 -2.47
C ALA A 51 -5.60 -3.86 -2.96
N LEU A 52 -4.59 -3.18 -2.41
CA LEU A 52 -3.19 -3.43 -2.72
C LEU A 52 -2.72 -4.82 -2.24
N ALA A 53 -3.20 -5.28 -1.09
CA ALA A 53 -2.93 -6.61 -0.56
C ALA A 53 -3.43 -7.69 -1.52
N GLU A 54 -4.66 -7.55 -2.00
CA GLU A 54 -5.29 -8.46 -2.95
C GLU A 54 -4.57 -8.45 -4.30
N TYR A 55 -4.33 -7.27 -4.87
CA TYR A 55 -3.67 -7.12 -6.17
C TYR A 55 -2.23 -7.65 -6.14
N GLY A 56 -1.49 -7.30 -5.08
CA GLY A 56 -0.08 -7.65 -4.88
C GLY A 56 0.17 -9.06 -4.35
N LEU A 57 -0.87 -9.77 -3.89
CA LEU A 57 -0.77 -10.97 -3.05
C LEU A 57 0.17 -10.80 -1.85
N ILE A 58 -0.01 -9.71 -1.12
CA ILE A 58 0.72 -9.41 0.11
C ILE A 58 -0.29 -9.42 1.25
N THR A 59 0.09 -9.94 2.41
CA THR A 59 -0.75 -9.87 3.60
C THR A 59 -1.03 -8.41 3.99
N PRO A 60 -2.29 -8.03 4.30
CA PRO A 60 -2.62 -6.66 4.72
C PRO A 60 -1.72 -6.12 5.85
N ASP A 61 -1.31 -6.97 6.79
CA ASP A 61 -0.44 -6.59 7.91
C ASP A 61 0.94 -6.08 7.46
N ARG A 62 1.54 -6.67 6.42
CA ARG A 62 2.80 -6.16 5.87
C ARG A 62 2.62 -4.78 5.23
N LEU A 63 1.48 -4.54 4.58
CA LEU A 63 1.18 -3.24 3.98
C LEU A 63 0.83 -2.17 5.04
N ARG A 64 0.22 -2.55 6.17
CA ARG A 64 0.01 -1.63 7.31
C ARG A 64 1.32 -1.14 7.91
N ASN A 65 2.33 -2.00 7.98
CA ASN A 65 3.67 -1.61 8.46
C ASN A 65 4.38 -0.64 7.48
N ALA A 66 4.03 -0.71 6.19
CA ALA A 66 4.54 0.21 5.15
C ALA A 66 3.76 1.54 5.07
N ALA A 67 2.65 1.67 5.81
CA ALA A 67 1.87 2.90 5.87
C ALA A 67 2.58 3.92 6.78
N VAL A 68 2.62 5.18 6.35
CA VAL A 68 3.18 6.27 7.15
C VAL A 68 2.10 6.81 8.07
N TRP A 69 2.24 6.55 9.37
CA TRP A 69 1.28 7.00 10.37
C TRP A 69 1.75 8.32 11.01
N PRO A 70 0.85 9.30 11.23
CA PRO A 70 1.16 10.46 12.06
C PRO A 70 1.56 10.03 13.47
N ALA A 71 2.51 10.73 14.09
CA ALA A 71 3.03 10.40 15.42
C ALA A 71 1.95 10.29 16.52
N ALA A 72 0.80 10.94 16.36
CA ALA A 72 -0.34 10.88 17.28
C ALA A 72 -1.19 9.60 17.16
N GLY A 73 -0.98 8.78 16.13
CA GLY A 73 -1.69 7.51 15.89
C GLY A 73 -0.90 6.26 16.26
N PHE A 74 0.34 6.42 16.75
CA PHE A 74 1.17 5.30 17.20
C PHE A 74 0.78 4.90 18.63
N SER A 75 -0.41 4.31 18.80
CA SER A 75 -0.74 3.62 20.05
C SER A 75 0.04 2.31 20.09
N ASP A 76 1.16 2.32 20.81
CA ASP A 76 2.01 1.16 21.07
C ASP A 76 1.15 0.00 21.61
N THR A 77 0.88 -0.98 20.74
CA THR A 77 0.20 -2.22 21.09
C THR A 77 1.19 -3.38 21.17
N ARG A 78 2.49 -3.11 21.38
CA ARG A 78 3.55 -4.14 21.42
C ARG A 78 4.21 -4.30 22.79
N LEU A 79 3.47 -4.01 23.86
CA LEU A 79 3.83 -4.39 25.23
C LEU A 79 2.61 -4.92 25.99
N SER A 80 2.20 -6.16 25.72
CA SER A 80 1.34 -6.97 26.58
C SER A 80 1.60 -8.44 26.35
#